data_AF-A0A7S1UXE7-F1
#
_entry.id   AF-A0A7S1UXE7-F1
#
_cell.length_a   1.000
_cell.length_b   1.000
_cell.length_c   1.000
_cell.angle_alpha   90.00
_cell.angle_beta   90.00
_cell.angle_gamma   90.00
#
_symmetry.space_group_name_H-M   'P 1'
#
loop_
_entity.id
_entity.type
_entity.pdbx_description
1 polymer ?
#
loop_
_entity_poly.entity_id
_entity_poly.type
_entity_poly.pdbx_seq_one_letter_code
_entity_poly.pdbx_strand_id
1 'polypeptide(L)'
;STPGSTNRSNRSNVLTPVSIHLVPRRESSRMSLIAITSGGLRYYLSSLHPSAISSGNISSMRRGDPLAPHTSVSLCYIRAPPPLDSRRSDSFTSSNSETQGLKPKLARDSSSGQT
;
A
#
# COMPACT_ATOMS: atom_id res chain seq x y z
N SER A 1 -31.70 -29.36 -30.61
CA SER A 1 -30.65 -29.24 -29.58
C SER A 1 -29.88 -27.97 -29.80
N THR A 2 -30.27 -26.88 -29.15
CA THR A 2 -29.58 -25.58 -29.23
C THR A 2 -28.35 -25.61 -28.32
N PRO A 3 -27.14 -25.26 -28.79
CA PRO A 3 -25.99 -25.16 -27.93
C PRO A 3 -26.17 -23.94 -27.02
N GLY A 4 -26.21 -24.18 -25.71
CA GLY A 4 -26.29 -23.15 -24.70
C GLY A 4 -25.09 -22.21 -24.82
N SER A 5 -25.37 -20.98 -25.23
CA SER A 5 -24.47 -19.84 -25.08
C SER A 5 -24.22 -19.67 -23.58
N THR A 6 -23.12 -20.27 -23.09
CA THR A 6 -22.60 -19.99 -21.76
C THR A 6 -22.02 -18.59 -21.81
N ASN A 7 -22.88 -17.62 -21.55
CA ASN A 7 -22.54 -16.24 -21.29
C ASN A 7 -21.60 -16.22 -20.06
N ARG A 8 -20.30 -16.42 -20.30
CA ARG A 8 -19.22 -16.14 -19.36
C ARG A 8 -19.16 -14.62 -19.25
N SER A 9 -20.13 -14.10 -18.52
CA SER A 9 -20.15 -12.71 -18.08
C SER A 9 -18.77 -12.39 -17.53
N ASN A 10 -18.29 -11.23 -17.97
CA ASN A 10 -16.97 -10.64 -17.80
C ASN A 10 -16.56 -10.52 -16.32
N ARG A 11 -16.36 -11.64 -15.63
CA ARG A 11 -15.86 -11.70 -14.26
C ARG A 11 -14.36 -11.41 -14.34
N SER A 12 -14.01 -10.13 -14.31
CA SER A 12 -12.64 -9.70 -14.06
C SER A 12 -12.16 -10.41 -12.81
N ASN A 13 -11.27 -11.40 -12.96
CA ASN A 13 -10.79 -12.18 -11.83
C ASN A 13 -9.97 -11.23 -10.93
N VAL A 14 -10.58 -10.84 -9.80
CA VAL A 14 -10.10 -9.87 -8.80
C VAL A 14 -8.75 -10.29 -8.20
N LEU A 15 -8.44 -11.59 -8.26
CA LEU A 15 -7.21 -12.18 -7.74
C LEU A 15 -6.09 -12.28 -8.78
N THR A 16 -6.31 -11.78 -10.01
CA THR A 16 -5.29 -11.81 -11.07
C THR A 16 -4.16 -10.84 -10.71
N PRO A 17 -2.90 -11.30 -10.57
CA PRO A 17 -1.76 -10.40 -10.36
C PRO A 17 -1.61 -9.46 -11.56
N VAL A 18 -1.46 -8.17 -11.30
CA VAL A 18 -1.23 -7.13 -12.32
C VAL A 18 0.16 -6.51 -12.21
N SER A 19 0.78 -6.56 -11.03
CA SER A 19 2.17 -6.13 -10.86
C SER A 19 2.86 -6.88 -9.73
N ILE A 20 4.19 -6.99 -9.83
CA ILE A 20 5.06 -7.55 -8.82
C ILE A 20 6.21 -6.56 -8.60
N HIS A 21 6.45 -6.21 -7.34
CA HIS A 21 7.51 -5.28 -6.94
C HIS A 21 8.47 -5.99 -5.98
N LEU A 22 9.76 -5.80 -6.17
CA LEU A 22 10.79 -6.26 -5.25
C LEU A 22 10.90 -5.27 -4.08
N VAL A 23 10.99 -5.78 -2.85
CA VAL A 23 11.26 -4.97 -1.66
C VAL A 23 12.76 -5.06 -1.37
N PRO A 24 13.50 -3.94 -1.47
CA PRO A 24 14.91 -3.91 -1.12
C PRO A 24 15.14 -4.31 0.34
N ARG A 25 16.22 -5.05 0.62
CA ARG A 25 16.58 -5.47 1.98
C ARG A 25 16.79 -4.30 2.97
N ARG A 26 17.10 -3.10 2.46
CA ARG A 26 17.24 -1.88 3.25
C ARG A 26 15.89 -1.37 3.79
N GLU A 27 14.79 -1.69 3.10
CA GLU A 27 13.42 -1.33 3.52
C GLU A 27 12.82 -2.41 4.42
N SER A 28 13.10 -3.68 4.14
CA SER A 28 12.64 -4.79 4.97
C SER A 28 13.63 -5.93 4.99
N SER A 29 13.95 -6.42 6.19
CA SER A 29 14.73 -7.66 6.36
C SER A 29 13.91 -8.92 6.17
N ARG A 30 12.57 -8.82 6.23
CA ARG A 30 11.65 -9.97 6.23
C ARG A 30 10.82 -10.08 4.96
N MET A 31 10.50 -8.97 4.30
CA MET A 31 9.72 -8.96 3.06
C MET A 31 10.65 -8.85 1.84
N SER A 32 10.34 -9.63 0.81
CA SER A 32 11.12 -9.68 -0.42
C SER A 32 10.32 -9.18 -1.62
N LEU A 33 9.00 -9.38 -1.62
CA LEU A 33 8.15 -9.13 -2.78
C LEU A 33 6.78 -8.57 -2.36
N ILE A 34 6.19 -7.76 -3.23
CA ILE A 34 4.80 -7.32 -3.14
C ILE A 34 4.11 -7.66 -4.46
N ALA A 35 3.04 -8.45 -4.41
CA ALA A 35 2.18 -8.69 -5.56
C ALA A 35 0.89 -7.87 -5.43
N ILE A 36 0.52 -7.16 -6.50
CA ILE A 36 -0.72 -6.38 -6.57
C ILE A 36 -1.68 -7.08 -7.52
N THR A 37 -2.94 -7.25 -7.14
CA THR A 37 -3.96 -7.82 -8.03
C THR A 37 -4.83 -6.77 -8.69
N SER A 38 -5.56 -7.17 -9.73
CA SER A 38 -6.56 -6.35 -10.43
C SER A 38 -7.62 -5.77 -9.49
N GLY A 39 -7.91 -6.46 -8.38
CA GLY A 39 -8.77 -6.00 -7.30
C GLY A 39 -8.16 -4.98 -6.34
N GLY A 40 -6.89 -4.60 -6.53
CA GLY A 40 -6.19 -3.66 -5.64
C GLY A 40 -5.69 -4.28 -4.33
N LEU A 41 -5.77 -5.61 -4.17
CA LEU A 41 -5.16 -6.31 -3.04
C LEU A 41 -3.64 -6.27 -3.18
N ARG A 42 -2.93 -6.10 -2.06
CA ARG A 42 -1.47 -6.16 -2.00
C ARG A 42 -1.05 -7.31 -1.10
N TYR A 43 -0.35 -8.28 -1.67
CA TYR A 43 0.21 -9.43 -0.97
C TYR A 43 1.68 -9.17 -0.68
N TYR A 44 2.04 -9.11 0.60
CA TYR A 44 3.43 -8.97 1.04
C TYR A 44 4.00 -10.36 1.31
N LEU A 45 5.11 -10.63 0.66
CA LEU A 45 5.65 -11.96 0.50
C LEU A 45 7.11 -12.00 0.97
N SER A 46 7.51 -13.10 1.63
CA SER A 46 8.89 -13.35 2.06
C SER A 46 9.47 -14.53 1.31
N SER A 47 10.67 -14.35 0.77
CA SER A 47 11.49 -15.45 0.22
C SER A 47 12.45 -16.03 1.26
N LEU A 48 12.30 -15.69 2.55
CA LEU A 48 13.12 -16.28 3.60
C LEU A 48 12.69 -17.71 3.86
N HIS A 49 13.62 -18.51 4.38
CA HIS A 49 13.32 -19.86 4.81
C HIS A 49 12.20 -19.83 5.88
N PRO A 50 11.19 -20.73 5.84
CA PRO A 50 10.08 -20.74 6.80
C PRO A 50 10.52 -20.74 8.28
N SER A 51 11.64 -21.41 8.58
CA SER A 51 12.25 -21.40 9.92
C SER A 51 12.73 -20.01 10.36
N ALA A 52 13.18 -19.16 9.45
CA ALA A 52 13.56 -17.77 9.74
C ALA A 52 12.33 -16.86 9.94
N ILE A 53 11.16 -17.27 9.42
CA ILE A 53 9.90 -16.55 9.59
C ILE A 53 9.25 -16.89 10.93
N SER A 54 9.29 -18.17 11.32
CA SER A 54 8.64 -18.70 12.54
C SER A 54 9.47 -18.52 13.81
N SER A 55 10.79 -18.52 13.71
CA SER A 55 11.69 -18.37 14.84
C SER A 55 12.38 -17.01 14.69
N GLY A 56 12.04 -16.03 15.53
CA GLY A 56 12.76 -14.75 15.57
C GLY A 56 14.26 -14.87 15.92
N ASN A 57 14.76 -16.10 16.11
CA ASN A 57 16.14 -16.43 16.39
C ASN A 57 16.76 -17.19 15.19
N ILE A 58 17.55 -16.46 14.41
CA ILE A 58 18.32 -16.94 13.25
C ILE A 58 19.58 -17.74 13.65
N SER A 59 19.94 -17.79 14.94
CA SER A 59 21.18 -18.45 15.42
C SER A 59 21.15 -19.98 15.42
N SER A 60 19.97 -20.60 15.28
CA SER A 60 19.81 -22.06 15.35
C SER A 60 19.81 -22.76 13.98
N MET A 61 19.89 -22.02 12.86
CA MET A 61 19.87 -22.62 11.53
C MET A 61 21.26 -23.21 11.18
N ARG A 62 21.45 -24.48 11.53
CA ARG A 62 22.70 -25.24 11.30
C ARG A 62 22.93 -25.68 9.84
N ARG A 63 22.03 -25.38 8.90
CA ARG A 63 22.23 -25.64 7.46
C ARG A 63 21.55 -24.57 6.61
N GLY A 64 22.36 -23.81 5.88
CA GLY A 64 21.92 -22.77 4.95
C GLY A 64 21.91 -21.37 5.57
N ASP A 65 22.28 -20.37 4.76
CA ASP A 65 22.16 -18.97 5.14
C ASP A 65 20.67 -18.63 5.30
N PRO A 66 20.20 -18.28 6.52
CA PRO A 66 18.78 -17.95 6.77
C PRO A 66 18.30 -16.73 5.98
N LEU A 67 19.24 -15.95 5.43
CA LEU A 67 19.01 -14.76 4.63
C LEU A 67 19.18 -15.01 3.13
N ALA A 68 19.58 -16.23 2.71
CA ALA A 68 19.62 -16.59 1.30
C ALA A 68 18.19 -16.75 0.75
N PRO A 69 17.94 -16.33 -0.50
CA PRO A 69 16.64 -16.47 -1.13
C PRO A 69 16.27 -17.96 -1.26
N HIS A 70 15.15 -18.33 -0.65
CA HIS A 70 14.57 -19.65 -0.74
C HIS A 70 13.72 -19.80 -2.01
N THR A 71 13.57 -21.02 -2.51
CA THR A 71 12.78 -21.32 -3.72
C THR A 71 11.27 -21.20 -3.48
N SER A 72 10.84 -21.24 -2.21
CA SER A 72 9.44 -21.02 -1.82
C SER A 72 9.24 -19.62 -1.26
N VAL A 73 8.09 -19.04 -1.59
CA VAL A 73 7.67 -17.74 -1.07
C VAL A 73 6.54 -17.95 -0.08
N SER A 74 6.60 -17.27 1.07
CA SER A 74 5.59 -17.33 2.12
C SER A 74 4.81 -16.03 2.21
N LEU A 75 3.49 -16.14 2.42
CA LEU A 75 2.62 -14.99 2.62
C LEU A 75 2.80 -14.42 4.04
N CYS A 76 3.16 -13.14 4.13
CA CYS A 76 3.33 -12.45 5.41
C CYS A 76 2.08 -11.66 5.80
N TYR A 77 1.55 -10.88 4.87
CA TYR A 77 0.46 -9.94 5.13
C TYR A 77 -0.32 -9.63 3.84
N ILE A 78 -1.61 -9.33 3.98
CA ILE A 78 -2.47 -8.87 2.89
C ILE A 78 -3.04 -7.51 3.27
N ARG A 79 -2.93 -6.54 2.37
CA ARG A 79 -3.59 -5.24 2.48
C ARG A 79 -4.71 -5.12 1.45
N ALA A 80 -5.92 -4.85 1.92
CA ALA A 80 -7.05 -4.51 1.06
C ALA A 80 -6.90 -3.09 0.47
N PRO A 81 -7.50 -2.81 -0.71
CA PRO A 81 -7.65 -1.44 -1.17
C PRO A 81 -8.51 -0.64 -0.16
N PRO A 82 -8.34 0.69 -0.11
CA PRO A 82 -9.25 1.53 0.66
C PRO A 82 -10.69 1.35 0.16
N PRO A 83 -11.70 1.49 1.03
CA PRO A 83 -13.09 1.48 0.60
C PRO A 83 -13.32 2.60 -0.43
N LEU A 84 -14.05 2.28 -1.48
CA LEU A 84 -14.51 3.30 -2.42
C LEU A 84 -15.61 4.07 -1.70
N ASP A 85 -15.30 5.27 -1.19
CA ASP A 85 -16.31 6.13 -0.59
C ASP A 85 -17.40 6.43 -1.62
N SER A 86 -18.61 5.92 -1.38
CA SER A 86 -19.82 6.21 -2.18
C SER A 86 -20.30 7.67 -2.04
N ARG A 87 -19.44 8.63 -1.70
CA ARG A 87 -19.78 10.03 -1.43
C ARG A 87 -18.98 11.00 -2.29
N ARG A 88 -19.10 10.85 -3.60
CA ARG A 88 -18.93 11.96 -4.56
C ARG A 88 -20.17 12.06 -5.43
N SER A 89 -21.30 12.31 -4.77
CA SER A 89 -22.53 12.78 -5.39
C SER A 89 -23.12 13.85 -4.49
N ASP A 90 -22.35 14.92 -4.25
CA ASP A 90 -22.90 16.21 -3.84
C ASP A 90 -22.35 17.24 -4.83
N SER A 91 -23.14 17.43 -5.87
CA SER A 91 -23.18 18.60 -6.73
C SER A 91 -23.33 19.87 -5.90
N PHE A 92 -22.34 20.76 -5.95
CA PHE A 92 -22.56 22.20 -5.87
C PHE A 92 -21.61 22.92 -6.82
N THR A 93 -22.05 23.03 -8.08
CA THR A 93 -21.85 24.27 -8.84
C THR A 93 -22.61 25.37 -8.12
N SER A 94 -21.89 26.25 -7.43
CA SER A 94 -22.28 27.64 -7.23
C SER A 94 -21.02 28.50 -7.35
N SER A 95 -20.86 29.05 -8.55
CA SER A 95 -20.15 30.30 -8.80
C SER A 95 -20.53 31.38 -7.80
N ASN A 96 -19.54 32.10 -7.25
CA ASN A 96 -19.58 33.57 -7.08
C ASN A 96 -18.20 34.13 -6.66
N SER A 97 -17.62 34.88 -7.61
CA SER A 97 -17.01 36.22 -7.50
C SER A 97 -16.54 36.80 -6.15
N GLU A 98 -15.37 37.45 -6.24
CA GLU A 98 -14.91 38.61 -5.43
C GLU A 98 -14.62 38.34 -3.94
N THR A 99 -13.55 38.84 -3.29
CA THR A 99 -12.89 40.14 -3.41
C THR A 99 -11.51 40.09 -2.74
N GLN A 100 -10.68 41.08 -3.07
CA GLN A 100 -9.35 41.38 -2.56
C GLN A 100 -9.21 41.40 -1.02
N GLY A 101 -7.98 41.22 -0.50
CA GLY A 101 -7.65 41.81 0.80
C GLY A 101 -6.52 41.20 1.63
N LEU A 102 -5.32 41.74 1.45
CA LEU A 102 -4.34 42.07 2.50
C LEU A 102 -3.62 40.94 3.28
N LYS A 103 -2.32 40.79 2.96
CA LYS A 103 -1.26 40.24 3.83
C LYS A 103 -1.13 41.07 5.13
N PRO A 104 -1.25 40.48 6.33
CA PRO A 104 -0.79 41.16 7.54
C PRO A 104 0.74 41.08 7.62
N LYS A 105 1.40 42.23 7.42
CA LYS A 105 2.83 42.43 7.66
C LYS A 105 3.03 42.63 9.17
N LEU A 106 3.55 41.62 9.85
CA LEU A 106 3.85 41.65 11.28
C LEU A 106 5.03 42.61 11.52
N ALA A 107 4.75 43.85 11.91
CA ALA A 107 5.76 44.81 12.36
C ALA A 107 6.05 44.58 13.85
N ARG A 108 7.32 44.26 14.11
CA ARG A 108 7.91 44.09 15.43
C ARG A 108 8.42 45.47 15.87
N ASP A 109 7.68 46.14 16.74
CA ASP A 109 8.20 47.30 17.46
C ASP A 109 8.46 46.95 18.92
N SER A 110 9.64 47.39 19.36
CA SER A 110 10.21 47.16 20.68
C SER A 110 10.02 48.41 21.54
N SER A 111 10.07 48.20 22.85
CA SER A 111 10.64 49.09 23.87
C SER A 111 9.71 49.81 24.86
N SER A 112 10.31 49.98 26.05
CA SER A 112 9.93 50.75 27.24
C SER A 112 8.87 50.07 28.14
N GLY A 113 9.02 50.06 29.46
CA GLY A 113 9.95 50.75 30.33
C GLY A 113 9.47 50.57 31.77
N GLN A 114 10.42 50.66 32.71
CA GLN A 114 10.22 50.66 34.16
C GLN A 114 9.15 51.67 34.62
N THR A 115 8.39 51.32 35.66
CA THR A 115 8.59 51.78 37.05
C THR A 115 7.78 50.90 37.99
#